data_AF-A0A2B0TSZ8-F1
#
_entry.id   AF-A0A2B0TSZ8-F1
#
_cell.length_a   1.000
_cell.length_b   1.000
_cell.length_c   1.000
_cell.angle_alpha   90.00
_cell.angle_beta   90.00
_cell.angle_gamma   90.00
#
_symmetry.space_group_name_H-M   'P 1'
#
loop_
_entity.id
_entity.type
_entity.pdbx_description
1 polymer ?
#
loop_
_entity_poly.entity_id
_entity_poly.type
_entity_poly.pdbx_seq_one_letter_code
_entity_poly.pdbx_strand_id
1 'polypeptide(L)'
;MKKKIYYLSIIFTSLVFLFLFIKALGFIFWINGAPIDKWVAWVGLFAIPTFIYCSFPRQNFKKTQKTVTIISIIVQMIWLKWAINQPKYFVYINSNNILPSPYIIQETPNSDIPISLGQRLLTDYTFYKSINSYLYVKENVTESDRGIVDWIKHFDSKIKEEKDGRIYIETYKGKLFFK
;
A
#
# COMPACT_ATOMS: atom_id res chain seq x y z
N MET A 1 7.42 -35.57 3.72
CA MET A 1 7.33 -34.15 4.13
C MET A 1 8.10 -33.19 3.23
N LYS A 2 9.38 -33.41 2.91
CA LYS A 2 10.22 -32.49 2.11
C LYS A 2 9.59 -32.02 0.77
N LYS A 3 9.00 -32.94 -0.02
CA LYS A 3 8.30 -32.58 -1.28
C LYS A 3 7.09 -31.65 -1.05
N LYS A 4 6.28 -31.88 -0.01
CA LYS A 4 5.11 -31.04 0.30
C LYS A 4 5.52 -29.62 0.70
N ILE A 5 6.56 -29.50 1.54
CA ILE A 5 7.09 -28.20 1.98
C ILE A 5 7.69 -27.43 0.79
N TYR A 6 8.38 -28.14 -0.12
CA TYR A 6 8.91 -27.57 -1.35
C TYR A 6 7.81 -26.98 -2.25
N TYR A 7 6.76 -27.76 -2.55
CA TYR A 7 5.64 -27.27 -3.36
C TYR A 7 4.92 -26.09 -2.71
N LEU A 8 4.68 -26.18 -1.39
CA LEU A 8 4.06 -25.09 -0.63
C LEU A 8 4.88 -23.80 -0.77
N SER A 9 6.19 -23.94 -0.67
CA SER A 9 7.10 -22.82 -0.76
C SER A 9 7.16 -22.18 -2.16
N ILE A 10 7.09 -22.98 -3.24
CA ILE A 10 6.95 -22.46 -4.62
C ILE A 10 5.66 -21.65 -4.75
N ILE A 11 4.55 -22.20 -4.27
CA ILE A 11 3.24 -21.53 -4.33
C ILE A 11 3.31 -20.18 -3.62
N PHE A 12 3.87 -20.14 -2.40
CA PHE A 12 4.06 -18.89 -1.67
C PHE A 12 4.94 -17.89 -2.40
N THR A 13 6.07 -18.31 -2.96
CA THR A 13 6.94 -17.42 -3.73
C THR A 13 6.22 -16.86 -4.96
N SER A 14 5.49 -17.69 -5.70
CA SER A 14 4.69 -17.26 -6.86
C SER A 14 3.61 -16.25 -6.46
N LEU A 15 2.92 -16.45 -5.34
CA LEU A 15 1.93 -15.51 -4.81
C LEU A 15 2.56 -14.16 -4.44
N VAL A 16 3.75 -14.15 -3.84
CA VAL A 16 4.47 -12.90 -3.53
C VAL A 16 4.85 -12.15 -4.80
N PHE A 17 5.30 -12.85 -5.85
CA PHE A 17 5.59 -12.23 -7.15
C PHE A 17 4.34 -11.66 -7.82
N LEU A 18 3.23 -12.42 -7.80
CA LEU A 18 1.95 -11.95 -8.32
C LEU A 18 1.49 -10.69 -7.59
N PHE A 19 1.63 -10.66 -6.26
CA PHE A 19 1.30 -9.50 -5.45
C PHE A 19 2.11 -8.26 -5.84
N LEU A 20 3.44 -8.41 -6.00
CA LEU A 20 4.32 -7.34 -6.46
C LEU A 20 3.92 -6.81 -7.85
N PHE A 21 3.58 -7.71 -8.76
CA PHE A 21 3.16 -7.37 -10.11
C PHE A 21 1.85 -6.57 -10.11
N ILE A 22 0.84 -7.03 -9.36
CA ILE A 22 -0.44 -6.32 -9.20
C ILE A 22 -0.22 -4.93 -8.61
N LYS A 23 0.67 -4.80 -7.62
CA LYS A 23 1.01 -3.50 -7.03
C LYS A 23 1.68 -2.56 -8.04
N ALA A 24 2.59 -3.08 -8.86
CA ALA A 24 3.25 -2.29 -9.91
C ALA A 24 2.26 -1.75 -10.96
N LEU A 25 1.16 -2.48 -11.20
CA LEU A 25 0.05 -2.02 -12.04
C LEU A 25 -0.84 -0.94 -11.38
N GLY A 26 -0.54 -0.54 -10.15
CA GLY A 26 -1.27 0.52 -9.44
C GLY A 26 -2.48 0.03 -8.64
N PHE A 27 -2.55 -1.27 -8.34
CA PHE A 27 -3.58 -1.80 -7.45
C PHE A 27 -3.09 -1.85 -6.00
N ILE A 28 -4.00 -1.59 -5.06
CA ILE A 28 -3.77 -1.77 -3.63
C ILE A 28 -4.82 -2.74 -3.09
N PHE A 29 -4.34 -3.69 -2.30
CA PHE A 29 -5.20 -4.52 -1.47
C PHE A 29 -5.37 -3.89 -0.09
N TRP A 30 -6.61 -3.72 0.34
CA TRP A 30 -6.98 -3.10 1.61
C TRP A 30 -7.85 -4.04 2.42
N ILE A 31 -7.39 -4.41 3.61
CA ILE A 31 -8.10 -5.33 4.50
C ILE A 31 -8.05 -4.76 5.91
N ASN A 32 -9.19 -4.71 6.59
CA ASN A 32 -9.30 -4.28 8.00
C ASN A 32 -8.63 -2.92 8.30
N GLY A 33 -8.79 -1.94 7.41
CA GLY A 33 -8.29 -0.58 7.63
C GLY A 33 -6.79 -0.39 7.38
N ALA A 34 -6.12 -1.35 6.73
CA ALA A 34 -4.71 -1.24 6.38
C ALA A 34 -4.39 -1.85 5.01
N PRO A 35 -3.32 -1.39 4.33
CA PRO A 35 -2.83 -2.02 3.13
C PRO A 35 -2.21 -3.39 3.46
N ILE A 36 -2.45 -4.38 2.60
CA ILE A 36 -1.97 -5.76 2.83
C ILE A 36 -0.44 -5.90 2.78
N ASP A 37 0.26 -4.87 2.29
CA ASP A 37 1.71 -4.80 2.14
C ASP A 37 2.48 -5.24 3.40
N LYS A 38 1.95 -4.88 4.58
CA LYS A 38 2.56 -5.27 5.86
C LYS A 38 2.54 -6.80 6.03
N TRP A 39 1.43 -7.44 5.73
CA TRP A 39 1.27 -8.89 5.86
C TRP A 39 2.13 -9.66 4.86
N VAL A 40 2.24 -9.16 3.63
CA VAL A 40 3.05 -9.80 2.59
C VAL A 40 4.55 -9.74 2.92
N ALA A 41 5.03 -8.62 3.50
CA ALA A 41 6.42 -8.51 3.94
C ALA A 41 6.77 -9.56 5.03
N TRP A 42 5.87 -9.78 5.99
CA TRP A 42 6.05 -10.82 7.01
C TRP A 42 6.08 -12.23 6.41
N VAL A 43 5.16 -12.55 5.50
CA VAL A 43 5.11 -13.87 4.84
C VAL A 43 6.36 -14.09 3.98
N GLY A 44 6.81 -13.07 3.24
CA GLY A 44 8.01 -13.14 2.42
C GLY A 44 9.30 -13.36 3.23
N LEU A 45 9.42 -12.73 4.40
CA LEU A 45 10.56 -12.87 5.29
C LEU A 45 10.77 -14.32 5.74
N PHE A 46 9.69 -15.07 6.00
CA PHE A 46 9.78 -16.46 6.45
C PHE A 46 9.76 -17.46 5.30
N ALA A 47 8.94 -17.25 4.27
CA ALA A 47 8.77 -18.22 3.19
C ALA A 47 10.04 -18.41 2.35
N ILE A 48 10.77 -17.33 2.05
CA ILE A 48 11.92 -17.40 1.13
C ILE A 48 13.14 -18.10 1.75
N PRO A 49 13.56 -17.82 3.01
CA PRO A 49 14.63 -18.58 3.65
C PRO A 49 14.28 -20.08 3.79
N THR A 50 13.01 -20.39 4.11
CA THR A 50 12.54 -21.78 4.18
C THR A 50 12.55 -22.45 2.80
N PHE A 51 12.18 -21.73 1.73
CA PHE A 51 12.29 -22.21 0.34
C PHE A 51 13.73 -22.61 0.03
N ILE A 52 14.67 -21.71 0.28
CA ILE A 52 16.07 -21.91 -0.06
C ILE A 52 16.64 -23.08 0.74
N TYR A 53 16.28 -23.21 2.02
CA TYR A 53 16.72 -24.32 2.87
C TYR A 53 16.16 -25.68 2.43
N CYS A 54 14.88 -25.74 2.05
CA CYS A 54 14.20 -26.98 1.67
C CYS A 54 14.48 -27.44 0.24
N SER A 55 14.70 -26.51 -0.69
CA SER A 55 14.88 -26.79 -2.13
C SER A 55 16.27 -27.32 -2.48
N PHE A 56 17.28 -26.99 -1.67
CA PHE A 56 18.67 -27.35 -1.94
C PHE A 56 19.31 -28.13 -0.78
N PRO A 57 18.82 -29.34 -0.45
CA PRO A 57 19.30 -30.10 0.71
C PRO A 57 20.66 -30.79 0.50
N ARG A 58 21.16 -30.88 -0.74
CA ARG A 58 22.45 -31.50 -1.09
C ARG A 58 22.99 -30.89 -2.39
N GLN A 59 24.05 -30.08 -2.31
CA GLN A 59 25.15 -29.98 -3.29
C GLN A 59 25.99 -28.72 -3.02
N ASN A 60 27.23 -28.75 -3.49
CA ASN A 60 28.38 -27.88 -3.21
C ASN A 60 28.24 -26.36 -3.51
N PHE A 61 27.06 -25.77 -3.34
CA PHE A 61 26.76 -24.36 -3.60
C PHE A 61 26.55 -23.54 -2.31
N LYS A 62 27.26 -23.91 -1.22
CA LYS A 62 27.14 -23.23 0.09
C LYS A 62 27.33 -21.71 0.02
N LYS A 63 28.20 -21.21 -0.86
CA LYS A 63 28.42 -19.77 -1.03
C LYS A 63 27.22 -19.11 -1.73
N THR A 64 26.82 -19.58 -2.90
CA THR A 64 25.73 -18.97 -3.70
C THR A 64 24.39 -19.02 -2.98
N GLN A 65 24.06 -20.15 -2.34
CA GLN A 65 22.83 -20.30 -1.56
C GLN A 65 22.82 -19.35 -0.35
N LYS A 66 23.94 -19.25 0.38
CA LYS A 66 24.07 -18.31 1.50
C LYS A 66 23.95 -16.87 1.03
N THR A 67 24.55 -16.52 -0.11
CA THR A 67 24.45 -15.19 -0.71
C THR A 67 23.01 -14.87 -1.12
N VAL A 68 22.30 -15.77 -1.80
CA VAL A 68 20.89 -15.56 -2.20
C VAL A 68 19.98 -15.41 -0.98
N THR A 69 20.17 -16.23 0.06
CA THR A 69 19.41 -16.09 1.31
C THR A 69 19.69 -14.75 1.99
N ILE A 70 20.95 -14.32 2.08
CA ILE A 70 21.33 -13.04 2.67
C ILE A 70 20.73 -11.88 1.88
N ILE A 71 20.84 -11.89 0.54
CA ILE A 71 20.24 -10.87 -0.33
C ILE A 71 18.73 -10.84 -0.14
N SER A 72 18.08 -12.00 -0.11
CA SER A 72 16.63 -12.07 0.12
C SER A 72 16.23 -11.51 1.48
N ILE A 73 16.99 -11.81 2.54
CA ILE A 73 16.74 -11.25 3.87
C ILE A 73 16.91 -9.74 3.85
N ILE A 74 17.96 -9.21 3.20
CA ILE A 74 18.19 -7.76 3.08
C ILE A 74 17.04 -7.10 2.32
N VAL A 75 16.62 -7.64 1.17
CA VAL A 75 15.49 -7.14 0.40
C VAL A 75 14.21 -7.15 1.24
N GLN A 76 13.95 -8.23 1.97
CA GLN A 76 12.78 -8.33 2.83
C GLN A 76 12.85 -7.39 4.04
N MET A 77 14.02 -7.15 4.63
CA MET A 77 14.21 -6.18 5.70
C MET A 77 14.02 -4.75 5.21
N ILE A 78 14.54 -4.41 4.02
CA ILE A 78 14.31 -3.12 3.36
C ILE A 78 12.83 -2.95 3.09
N TRP A 79 12.16 -3.98 2.56
CA TRP A 79 10.74 -3.93 2.26
C TRP A 79 9.90 -3.86 3.54
N LEU A 80 10.21 -4.63 4.59
CA LEU A 80 9.53 -4.54 5.88
C LEU A 80 9.68 -3.15 6.49
N LYS A 81 10.89 -2.59 6.47
CA LYS A 81 11.15 -1.21 6.91
C LYS A 81 10.32 -0.23 6.08
N TRP A 82 10.24 -0.41 4.77
CA TRP A 82 9.43 0.42 3.89
C TRP A 82 7.92 0.25 4.14
N ALA A 83 7.44 -0.96 4.40
CA ALA A 83 6.05 -1.29 4.72
C ALA A 83 5.62 -0.77 6.10
N ILE A 84 6.51 -0.77 7.09
CA ILE A 84 6.30 -0.17 8.41
C ILE A 84 6.28 1.36 8.29
N ASN A 85 7.18 1.92 7.48
CA ASN A 85 7.25 3.35 7.18
C ASN A 85 6.27 3.79 6.09
N GLN A 86 5.38 2.91 5.62
CA GLN A 86 4.35 3.33 4.68
C GLN A 86 3.56 4.48 5.30
N PRO A 87 3.31 5.55 4.54
CA PRO A 87 2.72 6.77 5.06
C PRO A 87 1.44 6.42 5.81
N LYS A 88 1.33 6.91 7.06
CA LYS A 88 0.09 6.80 7.84
C LYS A 88 -1.05 7.60 7.22
N TYR A 89 -0.83 8.27 6.10
CA TYR A 89 -1.75 9.19 5.46
C TYR A 89 -2.62 8.50 4.41
N PHE A 90 -3.32 7.43 4.82
CA PHE A 90 -4.40 6.83 4.05
C PHE A 90 -5.73 7.03 4.75
N VAL A 91 -6.77 7.48 4.06
CA VAL A 91 -8.14 7.45 4.59
C VAL A 91 -9.05 6.62 3.69
N TYR A 92 -9.89 5.82 4.33
CA TYR A 92 -10.96 5.09 3.68
C TYR A 92 -12.21 5.95 3.67
N ILE A 93 -12.78 6.16 2.48
CA ILE A 93 -14.03 6.88 2.26
C ILE A 93 -15.07 5.84 1.84
N ASN A 94 -16.14 5.74 2.62
CA ASN A 94 -17.20 4.79 2.32
C ASN A 94 -18.07 5.27 1.15
N SER A 95 -18.73 4.34 0.47
CA SER A 95 -19.75 4.72 -0.51
C SER A 95 -20.92 5.43 0.16
N ASN A 96 -21.52 6.37 -0.54
CA ASN A 96 -22.76 7.04 -0.14
C ASN A 96 -23.60 7.39 -1.38
N ASN A 97 -24.66 8.16 -1.20
CA ASN A 97 -25.57 8.53 -2.28
C ASN A 97 -24.90 9.39 -3.38
N ILE A 98 -23.77 10.04 -3.08
CA ILE A 98 -23.02 10.91 -4.02
C ILE A 98 -21.85 10.12 -4.63
N LEU A 99 -21.16 9.30 -3.83
CA LEU A 99 -20.00 8.51 -4.23
C LEU A 99 -20.39 7.02 -4.23
N PRO A 100 -20.71 6.43 -5.40
CA PRO A 100 -21.32 5.09 -5.48
C PRO A 100 -20.37 3.94 -5.13
N SER A 101 -19.06 4.20 -5.09
CA SER A 101 -18.04 3.20 -4.78
C SER A 101 -17.16 3.71 -3.64
N PRO A 102 -16.71 2.84 -2.73
CA PRO A 102 -15.69 3.23 -1.75
C PRO A 102 -14.36 3.64 -2.39
N TYR A 103 -13.64 4.51 -1.70
CA TYR A 103 -12.34 5.03 -2.11
C TYR A 103 -11.30 4.94 -1.00
N ILE A 104 -10.05 4.82 -1.40
CA ILE A 104 -8.89 5.06 -0.54
C ILE A 104 -8.17 6.28 -1.09
N ILE A 105 -7.95 7.27 -0.21
CA ILE A 105 -7.16 8.45 -0.55
C ILE A 105 -5.84 8.35 0.20
N GLN A 106 -4.75 8.36 -0.55
CA GLN A 106 -3.39 8.35 -0.04
C GLN A 106 -2.75 9.71 -0.23
N GLU A 107 -2.31 10.34 0.85
CA GLU A 107 -1.43 11.50 0.80
C GLU A 107 0.03 11.03 0.79
N THR A 108 0.79 11.47 -0.20
CA THR A 108 2.22 11.18 -0.33
C THR A 108 2.99 12.44 0.02
N PRO A 109 3.48 12.60 1.26
CA PRO A 109 4.16 13.81 1.70
C PRO A 109 5.44 14.03 0.91
N ASN A 110 5.56 15.20 0.29
CA ASN A 110 6.77 15.62 -0.44
C ASN A 110 7.96 15.96 0.48
N SER A 111 7.76 15.95 1.81
CA SER A 111 8.79 16.25 2.80
C SER A 111 8.46 15.64 4.17
N ASP A 112 9.48 15.14 4.87
CA ASP A 112 9.37 14.68 6.27
C ASP A 112 9.28 15.85 7.27
N ILE A 113 9.42 17.09 6.82
CA ILE A 113 9.40 18.27 7.67
C ILE A 113 7.98 18.46 8.23
N PRO A 114 7.81 18.63 9.56
CA PRO A 114 6.52 18.94 10.16
C PRO A 114 6.00 20.28 9.65
N ILE A 115 4.70 20.34 9.34
CA ILE A 115 4.06 21.56 8.83
C ILE A 115 3.95 22.55 9.97
N SER A 116 4.62 23.71 9.84
CA SER A 116 4.44 24.81 10.80
C SER A 116 3.06 25.47 10.63
N LEU A 117 2.55 26.07 11.71
CA LEU A 117 1.24 26.71 11.70
C LEU A 117 1.21 27.83 10.64
N GLY A 118 0.33 27.75 9.65
CA GLY A 118 0.20 28.73 8.56
C GLY A 118 0.97 28.41 7.28
N GLN A 119 1.85 27.40 7.29
CA GLN A 119 2.58 26.98 6.10
C GLN A 119 1.68 26.15 5.17
N ARG A 120 1.59 26.58 3.91
CA ARG A 120 0.94 25.82 2.84
C ARG A 120 2.00 25.07 2.05
N LEU A 121 1.88 23.76 2.02
CA LEU A 121 2.77 22.85 1.30
C LEU A 121 1.89 21.99 0.42
N LEU A 122 2.17 21.97 -0.87
CA LEU A 122 1.46 21.11 -1.82
C LEU A 122 2.02 19.69 -1.74
N THR A 123 1.13 18.72 -1.86
CA THR A 123 1.45 17.31 -1.82
C THR A 123 0.51 16.52 -2.72
N ASP A 124 0.98 15.35 -3.15
CA ASP A 124 0.21 14.48 -4.03
C ASP A 124 -0.80 13.65 -3.23
N TYR A 125 -2.04 13.66 -3.70
CA TYR A 125 -3.11 12.78 -3.24
C TYR A 125 -3.43 11.77 -4.33
N THR A 126 -3.21 10.50 -4.06
CA THR A 126 -3.59 9.40 -4.95
C THR A 126 -4.91 8.79 -4.53
N PHE A 127 -5.85 8.74 -5.48
CA PHE A 127 -7.17 8.15 -5.31
C PHE A 127 -7.17 6.72 -5.84
N TYR A 128 -7.62 5.79 -5.00
CA TYR A 128 -7.84 4.42 -5.40
C TYR A 128 -9.33 4.10 -5.28
N LYS A 129 -9.95 3.73 -6.39
CA LYS A 129 -11.36 3.32 -6.46
C LYS A 129 -11.48 1.84 -6.17
N SER A 130 -12.47 1.46 -5.39
CA SER A 130 -12.78 0.05 -5.16
C SER A 130 -13.25 -0.64 -6.45
N ILE A 131 -12.70 -1.82 -6.71
CA ILE A 131 -13.22 -2.79 -7.69
C ILE A 131 -14.09 -3.80 -6.94
N ASN A 132 -13.67 -4.18 -5.73
CA ASN A 132 -14.41 -5.03 -4.81
C ASN A 132 -14.07 -4.63 -3.37
N SER A 133 -14.54 -5.41 -2.40
CA SER A 133 -14.34 -5.15 -0.96
C SER A 133 -12.86 -5.06 -0.53
N TYR A 134 -11.94 -5.64 -1.29
CA TYR A 134 -10.53 -5.76 -0.90
C TYR A 134 -9.55 -5.15 -1.89
N LEU A 135 -9.94 -4.97 -3.15
CA LEU A 135 -9.07 -4.52 -4.24
C LEU A 135 -9.47 -3.12 -4.70
N TYR A 136 -8.48 -2.24 -4.77
CA TYR A 136 -8.62 -0.86 -5.19
C TYR A 136 -7.64 -0.56 -6.31
N VAL A 137 -8.08 0.18 -7.32
CA VAL A 137 -7.26 0.57 -8.48
C VAL A 137 -7.00 2.07 -8.45
N LYS A 138 -5.76 2.47 -8.73
CA LYS A 138 -5.39 3.87 -8.88
C LYS A 138 -6.23 4.51 -9.99
N GLU A 139 -7.04 5.51 -9.63
CA GLU A 139 -7.88 6.25 -10.56
C GLU A 139 -7.26 7.60 -10.93
N ASN A 140 -6.77 8.35 -9.94
CA ASN A 140 -6.25 9.69 -10.17
C ASN A 140 -5.15 10.09 -9.17
N VAL A 141 -4.35 11.08 -9.54
CA VAL A 141 -3.43 11.80 -8.66
C VAL A 141 -3.71 13.29 -8.77
N THR A 142 -3.90 13.96 -7.64
CA THR A 142 -4.14 15.41 -7.59
C THR A 142 -3.24 16.07 -6.56
N GLU A 143 -2.72 17.24 -6.90
CA GLU A 143 -2.00 18.07 -5.94
C GLU A 143 -2.97 18.92 -5.12
N SER A 144 -2.76 18.98 -3.80
CA SER A 144 -3.49 19.89 -2.90
C SER A 144 -2.65 20.19 -1.67
N ASP A 145 -3.13 21.11 -0.83
CA ASP A 145 -2.53 21.43 0.46
C ASP A 145 -2.39 20.17 1.34
N ARG A 146 -1.23 19.99 1.95
CA ARG A 146 -0.85 18.86 2.81
C ARG A 146 -1.68 18.81 4.11
N GLY A 147 -1.95 17.61 4.58
CA GLY A 147 -2.64 17.32 5.85
C GLY A 147 -4.14 17.13 5.72
N ILE A 148 -4.68 16.99 4.51
CA ILE A 148 -6.11 16.75 4.30
C ILE A 148 -6.48 15.35 4.78
N VAL A 149 -5.65 14.34 4.53
CA VAL A 149 -5.96 12.96 4.99
C VAL A 149 -5.98 12.89 6.52
N ASP A 150 -5.01 13.53 7.18
CA ASP A 150 -4.97 13.60 8.64
C ASP A 150 -6.19 14.33 9.21
N TRP A 151 -6.64 15.41 8.57
CA TRP A 151 -7.86 16.09 8.98
C TRP A 151 -9.08 15.19 8.90
N ILE A 152 -9.28 14.50 7.78
CA ILE A 152 -10.43 13.60 7.58
C ILE A 152 -10.44 12.51 8.67
N LYS A 153 -9.28 11.97 9.05
CA LYS A 153 -9.21 10.95 10.13
C LYS A 153 -9.68 11.44 11.49
N HIS A 154 -9.37 12.69 11.83
CA HIS A 154 -9.61 13.22 13.18
C HIS A 154 -10.96 13.93 13.30
N PHE A 155 -11.42 14.57 12.22
CA PHE A 155 -12.57 15.46 12.23
C PHE A 155 -13.69 15.04 11.28
N ASP A 156 -13.52 13.91 10.59
CA ASP A 156 -14.37 13.45 9.51
C ASP A 156 -14.40 14.46 8.34
N SER A 157 -15.04 14.09 7.23
CA SER A 157 -15.27 15.03 6.13
C SER A 157 -16.56 14.76 5.40
N LYS A 158 -17.18 15.83 4.90
CA LYS A 158 -18.39 15.72 4.10
C LYS A 158 -18.03 15.71 2.63
N ILE A 159 -18.47 14.66 1.95
CA ILE A 159 -18.49 14.59 0.49
C ILE A 159 -19.60 15.51 -0.02
N LYS A 160 -19.26 16.35 -0.98
CA LYS A 160 -20.15 17.34 -1.58
C LYS A 160 -20.09 17.22 -3.11
N GLU A 161 -21.13 17.73 -3.76
CA GLU A 161 -21.24 17.80 -5.21
C GLU A 161 -21.43 19.27 -5.60
N GLU A 162 -20.63 19.77 -6.56
CA GLU A 162 -20.83 21.08 -7.16
C GLU A 162 -22.01 21.05 -8.14
N LYS A 163 -22.52 22.24 -8.50
CA LYS A 163 -23.66 22.37 -9.43
C LYS A 163 -23.38 21.79 -10.83
N ASP A 164 -22.12 21.62 -11.19
CA ASP A 164 -21.68 21.02 -12.45
C ASP A 164 -21.41 19.50 -12.34
N GLY A 165 -21.79 18.88 -11.22
CA GLY A 165 -21.67 17.43 -11.00
C GLY A 165 -20.30 16.97 -10.49
N ARG A 166 -19.35 17.88 -10.23
CA ARG A 166 -18.04 17.51 -9.69
C ARG A 166 -18.14 17.18 -8.20
N ILE A 167 -17.67 15.99 -7.84
CA ILE A 167 -17.67 15.52 -6.45
C ILE A 167 -16.36 15.91 -5.78
N TYR A 168 -16.42 16.39 -4.54
CA TYR A 168 -15.24 16.79 -3.77
C TYR A 168 -15.40 16.57 -2.27
N ILE A 169 -14.27 16.46 -1.57
CA ILE A 169 -14.16 16.60 -0.12
C ILE A 169 -13.67 18.01 0.19
N GLU A 170 -14.33 18.67 1.14
CA GLU A 170 -13.92 19.98 1.64
C GLU A 170 -13.39 19.87 3.07
N THR A 171 -12.22 20.44 3.31
CA THR A 171 -11.63 20.59 4.63
C THR A 171 -11.16 22.03 4.82
N TYR A 172 -10.82 22.40 6.06
CA TYR A 172 -10.20 23.72 6.34
C TYR A 172 -8.88 23.94 5.61
N LYS A 173 -8.22 22.86 5.17
CA LYS A 173 -6.95 22.88 4.43
C LYS A 173 -7.15 23.03 2.93
N GLY A 174 -8.31 22.69 2.39
CA GLY A 174 -8.56 22.74 0.95
C GLY A 174 -9.63 21.78 0.48
N LYS A 175 -9.77 21.69 -0.84
CA LYS A 175 -10.72 20.81 -1.53
C LYS A 175 -9.98 19.73 -2.30
N LEU A 176 -10.47 18.50 -2.19
CA LEU A 176 -9.99 17.34 -2.95
C LEU A 176 -11.10 16.87 -3.89
N PHE A 177 -10.87 16.94 -5.19
CA PHE A 177 -11.85 16.56 -6.21
C PHE A 177 -11.68 15.10 -6.63
N PHE A 178 -12.80 14.38 -6.70
CA PHE A 178 -12.87 13.07 -7.34
C PHE A 178 -12.98 13.26 -8.85
N LYS A 179 -12.52 12.28 -9.63
CA LYS A 179 -12.53 12.32 -11.09
C LYS A 179 -13.44 11.24 -11.67
#